data_AF-A0A2S9GKM6-F1
#
_entry.id   AF-A0A2S9GKM6-F1
#
_cell.length_a   1.000
_cell.length_b   1.000
_cell.length_c   1.000
_cell.angle_alpha   90.00
_cell.angle_beta   90.00
_cell.angle_gamma   90.00
#
_symmetry.space_group_name_H-M   'P 1'
#
loop_
_entity.id
_entity.type
_entity.pdbx_description
1 polymer ?
#
loop_
_entity_poly.entity_id
_entity_poly.type
_entity_poly.pdbx_seq_one_letter_code
_entity_poly.pdbx_strand_id
1 'polypeptide(L)' 'TMSRWWGATASAIEACECPSGCPSCVQSPKCGNGNDPLDKDGAVRVLRLVVGTLTASTD' A
#
# COMPACT_ATOMS: atom_id res chain seq x y z
N THR A 1 -13.07 -10.46 -5.05
CA THR A 1 -13.26 -10.02 -3.65
C THR A 1 -12.51 -8.73 -3.40
N MET A 2 -12.80 -8.05 -2.29
CA MET A 2 -12.03 -6.87 -1.86
C MET A 2 -10.54 -7.20 -1.70
N SER A 3 -10.22 -8.38 -1.15
CA SER A 3 -8.84 -8.87 -0.98
C SER A 3 -8.02 -8.91 -2.28
N ARG A 4 -8.64 -9.14 -3.44
CA ARG A 4 -7.96 -9.10 -4.75
C ARG A 4 -7.37 -7.72 -5.05
N TRP A 5 -8.16 -6.66 -4.89
CA TRP A 5 -7.73 -5.31 -5.23
C TRP A 5 -6.68 -4.78 -4.25
N TRP A 6 -6.87 -5.05 -2.97
CA TRP A 6 -5.89 -4.69 -1.94
C TRP A 6 -4.57 -5.42 -2.12
N GLY A 7 -4.61 -6.71 -2.48
CA GLY A 7 -3.40 -7.48 -2.82
C GLY A 7 -2.68 -6.93 -4.05
N ALA A 8 -3.42 -6.55 -5.09
CA ALA A 8 -2.85 -5.94 -6.29
C ALA A 8 -2.18 -4.58 -5.98
N THR A 9 -2.77 -3.76 -5.11
CA THR A 9 -2.17 -2.49 -4.67
C THR A 9 -0.86 -2.72 -3.91
N ALA A 10 -0.83 -3.69 -2.97
CA ALA A 10 0.40 -4.02 -2.25
C ALA A 10 1.52 -4.45 -3.21
N SER A 11 1.21 -5.33 -4.17
CA SER A 11 2.18 -5.78 -5.17
C SER A 11 2.66 -4.65 -6.09
N ALA A 12 1.79 -3.70 -6.45
CA ALA A 12 2.17 -2.55 -7.26
C ALA A 12 3.16 -1.62 -6.53
N ILE A 13 2.96 -1.42 -5.21
CA ILE A 13 3.88 -0.62 -4.39
C ILE A 13 5.21 -1.35 -4.22
N GLU A 14 5.19 -2.66 -3.92
CA GLU A 14 6.40 -3.49 -3.78
C GLU A 14 7.28 -3.43 -5.04
N ALA A 15 6.66 -3.50 -6.23
CA ALA A 15 7.34 -3.48 -7.52
C ALA A 15 7.98 -2.13 -7.89
N CYS A 16 7.65 -1.04 -7.18
CA CYS A 16 8.29 0.25 -7.42
C CYS A 16 9.77 0.22 -7.02
N GLU A 17 10.67 0.65 -7.90
CA GLU A 17 12.13 0.60 -7.66
C GLU A 17 12.65 1.65 -6.66
N CYS A 18 11.79 2.48 -6.07
CA CYS A 18 12.21 3.48 -5.08
C CYS A 18 12.64 2.82 -3.75
N PRO A 19 13.63 3.40 -3.04
CA PRO A 19 14.20 2.79 -1.85
C PRO A 19 13.31 2.94 -0.60
N SER A 20 12.63 4.08 -0.46
CA SER A 20 11.91 4.45 0.77
C SER A 20 10.46 4.87 0.53
N GLY A 21 10.08 5.20 -0.70
CA GLY A 21 8.77 5.76 -1.05
C GLY A 21 8.92 6.89 -2.06
N CYS A 22 8.01 6.97 -3.03
CA CYS A 22 8.01 8.04 -4.03
C CYS A 22 6.57 8.45 -4.40
N PRO A 23 6.40 9.61 -5.07
CA PRO A 23 5.08 10.06 -5.50
C PRO A 23 4.30 9.07 -6.36
N SER A 24 4.99 8.22 -7.11
CA SER A 24 4.35 7.24 -7.99
C SER A 24 3.77 6.03 -7.27
N CYS A 25 4.19 5.72 -6.04
CA CYS A 25 3.75 4.51 -5.34
C CYS A 25 2.88 4.78 -4.10
N VAL A 26 3.26 5.72 -3.24
CA VAL A 26 2.62 5.90 -1.92
C VAL A 26 2.10 7.31 -1.65
N GLN A 27 2.20 8.22 -2.62
CA GLN A 27 1.66 9.57 -2.46
C GLN A 27 0.19 9.65 -2.89
N SER A 28 -0.58 10.39 -2.11
CA SER A 28 -1.92 10.82 -2.49
C SER A 28 -1.91 12.32 -2.74
N PRO A 29 -2.36 12.80 -3.91
CA PRO A 29 -2.44 14.22 -4.23
C PRO A 29 -3.49 14.96 -3.38
N LYS A 30 -4.24 14.25 -2.53
CA LYS A 30 -5.22 14.82 -1.59
C LYS A 30 -4.65 15.05 -0.20
N CYS A 31 -3.40 14.67 0.07
CA CYS A 31 -2.77 14.87 1.38
C CYS A 31 -2.02 16.21 1.43
N GLY A 32 -2.25 17.02 2.47
CA GLY A 32 -1.78 18.42 2.52
C GLY A 32 -0.26 18.59 2.58
N ASN A 33 0.47 17.68 3.24
CA ASN A 33 1.94 17.68 3.27
C ASN A 33 2.55 16.78 2.18
N GLY A 34 1.75 16.26 1.25
CA GLY A 34 2.23 15.33 0.21
C GLY A 34 2.74 13.99 0.74
N ASN A 35 2.34 13.58 1.95
CA ASN A 35 2.83 12.40 2.65
C ASN A 35 4.34 12.44 2.97
N ASP A 36 4.91 13.60 3.32
CA ASP A 36 6.32 13.69 3.75
C ASP A 36 6.50 13.32 5.24
N PRO A 37 7.38 12.35 5.59
CA PRO A 37 8.17 11.47 4.70
C PRO A 37 7.34 10.33 4.10
N LEU A 38 7.64 9.99 2.84
CA LEU A 38 7.02 8.85 2.15
C LEU A 38 7.60 7.55 2.71
N ASP A 39 6.74 6.61 3.08
CA ASP A 39 7.12 5.32 3.66
C ASP A 39 6.53 4.14 2.88
N LYS A 40 7.37 3.53 2.04
CA LYS A 40 7.05 2.35 1.22
C LYS A 40 6.79 1.12 2.09
N ASP A 41 7.69 0.84 3.03
CA ASP A 41 7.63 -0.39 3.83
C ASP A 41 6.43 -0.36 4.77
N GLY A 42 6.14 0.79 5.37
CA GLY A 42 4.95 1.03 6.17
C GLY A 42 3.66 0.82 5.36
N ALA A 43 3.59 1.39 4.14
CA ALA A 43 2.42 1.23 3.27
C ALA A 43 2.17 -0.24 2.89
N VAL A 44 3.21 -0.96 2.48
CA VAL A 44 3.12 -2.39 2.14
C VAL A 44 2.65 -3.19 3.36
N ARG A 45 3.22 -2.94 4.54
CA ARG A 45 2.88 -3.65 5.76
C ARG A 45 1.41 -3.51 6.13
N VAL A 46 0.86 -2.29 6.07
CA VAL A 46 -0.56 -2.05 6.35
C VAL A 46 -1.45 -2.76 5.33
N LEU A 47 -1.15 -2.65 4.04
CA LEU A 47 -1.95 -3.30 2.99
C LEU A 47 -1.97 -4.82 3.14
N ARG A 48 -0.82 -5.45 3.43
CA ARG A 48 -0.71 -6.90 3.64
C ARG A 48 -1.48 -7.36 4.87
N LEU A 49 -1.48 -6.58 5.96
CA LEU A 49 -2.31 -6.86 7.13
C LEU A 49 -3.80 -6.86 6.78
N VAL A 50 -4.27 -5.83 6.06
CA VAL A 50 -5.68 -5.74 5.63
C VAL A 50 -6.07 -6.91 4.72
N VAL A 51 -5.21 -7.31 3.78
CA VAL A 51 -5.46 -8.48 2.93
C VAL A 51 -5.66 -9.74 3.77
N GLY A 52 -4.79 -10.00 4.76
CA GLY A 52 -4.91 -11.14 5.65
C GLY A 52 -6.21 -11.15 6.45
N THR A 53 -6.64 -9.98 6.95
CA THR A 53 -7.94 -9.82 7.62
C THR A 53 -9.10 -10.10 6.67
N LEU A 54 -9.09 -9.54 5.47
CA LEU A 54 -10.16 -9.71 4.48
C LEU A 54 -10.29 -11.16 3.99
N THR A 55 -9.18 -11.90 3.89
CA THR A 55 -9.22 -13.32 3.55
C THR A 55 -9.80 -14.16 4.68
N ALA A 56 -9.40 -13.90 5.93
CA ALA A 56 -9.91 -14.62 7.10
C ALA A 56 -11.39 -14.37 7.38
N SER A 57 -11.94 -13.22 6.97
CA SER A 57 -13.37 -12.91 7.10
C SER A 57 -14.26 -13.52 6.00
N THR A 58 -13.68 -14.21 5.02
CA THR A 58 -14.43 -14.84 3.92
C THR A 58 -14.61 -16.35 4.13
N ASP A 59 -13.92 -16.93 5.11
CA ASP A 59 -14.13 -18.29 5.63
C ASP A 59 -15.17 -18.29 6.76
#